data_AF-A0A2N7GF84-F1
#
_entry.id   AF-A0A2N7GF84-F1
#
_cell.length_a   1.000
_cell.length_b   1.000
_cell.length_c   1.000
_cell.angle_alpha   90.00
_cell.angle_beta   90.00
_cell.angle_gamma   90.00
#
_symmetry.space_group_name_H-M   'P 1'
#
loop_
_entity.id
_entity.type
_entity.pdbx_description
1 polymer ?
#
loop_
_entity_poly.entity_id
_entity_poly.type
_entity_poly.pdbx_seq_one_letter_code
_entity_poly.pdbx_strand_id
1 'polypeptide(L)'
;MRHSIYLKLATVLVRADLRREEQEWRKKLRRSAYSIPWENEHLLRDIGLATDGRPLGFSEPEAVKAERRVRHLRRVLSARIPT
;
A
#
# COMPACT_ATOMS: atom_id res chain seq x y z
N MET A 1 -43.21 -24.31 -15.42
CA MET A 1 -42.03 -24.65 -14.58
C MET A 1 -40.98 -23.54 -14.74
N ARG A 2 -40.64 -22.83 -13.66
CA ARG A 2 -39.79 -21.62 -13.67
C ARG A 2 -38.29 -21.96 -13.54
N HIS A 3 -37.71 -22.65 -14.54
CA HIS A 3 -36.26 -22.93 -14.57
C HIS A 3 -35.39 -21.66 -14.57
N SER A 4 -35.94 -20.55 -15.07
CA SER A 4 -35.28 -19.25 -15.07
C SER A 4 -35.03 -18.68 -13.66
N ILE A 5 -35.81 -19.08 -12.65
CA ILE A 5 -35.58 -18.64 -11.27
C ILE A 5 -34.32 -19.29 -10.71
N TYR A 6 -34.16 -20.59 -10.90
CA TYR A 6 -32.99 -21.32 -10.39
C TYR A 6 -31.70 -20.81 -11.04
N LEU A 7 -31.72 -20.52 -12.35
CA LEU A 7 -30.57 -19.94 -13.04
C LEU A 7 -30.21 -18.54 -12.50
N LYS A 8 -31.21 -17.69 -12.23
CA LYS A 8 -30.99 -16.38 -11.62
C LYS A 8 -30.43 -16.50 -10.19
N LEU A 9 -30.91 -17.47 -9.43
CA LEU A 9 -30.47 -17.67 -8.05
C LEU A 9 -29.04 -18.24 -8.01
N ALA A 10 -28.73 -19.20 -8.87
CA ALA A 10 -27.38 -19.77 -9.00
C ALA A 10 -26.35 -18.69 -9.37
N THR A 11 -26.66 -17.82 -10.33
CA THR A 11 -25.76 -16.73 -10.72
C THR A 11 -25.51 -15.73 -9.60
N VAL A 12 -26.53 -15.41 -8.80
CA VAL A 12 -26.37 -14.54 -7.61
C VAL A 12 -25.47 -15.20 -6.57
N LEU A 13 -25.68 -16.48 -6.27
CA LEU A 13 -24.88 -17.21 -5.28
C LEU A 13 -23.42 -17.31 -5.69
N VAL A 14 -23.12 -17.69 -6.94
CA VAL A 14 -21.74 -17.75 -7.46
C VAL A 14 -21.07 -16.38 -7.37
N ARG A 15 -21.79 -15.31 -7.72
CA ARG A 15 -21.22 -13.94 -7.64
C ARG A 15 -20.98 -13.48 -6.20
N ALA A 16 -21.82 -13.91 -5.26
CA ALA A 16 -21.62 -13.62 -3.84
C ALA A 16 -20.39 -14.36 -3.30
N ASP A 17 -20.21 -15.61 -3.70
CA ASP A 17 -19.08 -16.45 -3.29
C ASP A 17 -17.75 -15.87 -3.77
N LEU A 18 -17.65 -15.50 -5.06
CA LEU A 18 -16.47 -14.83 -5.61
C LEU A 18 -16.12 -13.54 -4.86
N ARG A 19 -17.12 -12.74 -4.48
CA ARG A 19 -16.90 -11.51 -3.70
C ARG A 19 -16.36 -11.82 -2.30
N ARG A 20 -16.82 -12.91 -1.68
CA ARG A 20 -16.33 -13.33 -0.37
C ARG A 20 -14.87 -13.78 -0.45
N GLU A 21 -14.54 -14.63 -1.42
CA GLU A 21 -13.16 -15.06 -1.65
C GLU A 21 -12.24 -13.88 -1.93
N GLU A 22 -12.66 -12.92 -2.75
CA GLU A 22 -11.87 -11.72 -3.03
C GLU A 22 -11.62 -10.89 -1.76
N GLN A 23 -12.63 -10.75 -0.89
CA GLN A 23 -12.46 -10.06 0.38
C GLN A 23 -11.52 -10.80 1.33
N GLU A 24 -11.63 -12.13 1.41
CA GLU A 24 -10.74 -12.96 2.23
C GLU A 24 -9.30 -12.91 1.71
N TRP A 25 -9.11 -12.95 0.39
CA TRP A 25 -7.80 -12.75 -0.24
C TRP A 25 -7.26 -11.35 0.07
N ARG A 26 -8.02 -10.28 -0.16
CA ARG A 26 -7.57 -8.92 0.19
C ARG A 26 -7.23 -8.77 1.67
N LYS A 27 -7.92 -9.48 2.57
CA LYS A 27 -7.59 -9.51 4.01
C LYS A 27 -6.27 -10.24 4.26
N LYS A 28 -6.03 -11.38 3.61
CA LYS A 28 -4.76 -12.11 3.68
C LYS A 28 -3.61 -11.28 3.10
N LEU A 29 -3.80 -10.67 1.93
CA LEU A 29 -2.80 -9.83 1.26
C LEU A 29 -2.42 -8.61 2.10
N ARG A 30 -3.41 -7.96 2.73
CA ARG A 30 -3.13 -6.87 3.68
C ARG A 30 -2.30 -7.35 4.87
N ARG A 31 -2.56 -8.54 5.42
CA ARG A 31 -1.75 -9.12 6.50
C ARG A 31 -0.35 -9.50 6.03
N SER A 32 -0.20 -10.04 4.82
CA SER A 32 1.10 -10.41 4.27
C SER A 32 1.96 -9.20 3.92
N ALA A 33 1.36 -8.07 3.57
CA ALA A 33 2.09 -6.80 3.39
C ALA A 33 2.79 -6.34 4.69
N TYR A 34 2.33 -6.82 5.86
CA TYR A 34 2.99 -6.57 7.15
C TYR A 34 3.91 -7.72 7.60
N SER A 35 3.85 -8.90 6.96
CA SER A 35 4.78 -10.01 7.23
C SER A 35 6.05 -9.83 6.42
N ILE A 36 6.85 -8.83 6.77
CA ILE A 36 8.17 -8.62 6.17
C ILE A 36 9.09 -9.75 6.66
N PRO A 37 9.77 -10.48 5.75
CA PRO A 37 10.66 -11.59 6.11
C PRO A 37 12.00 -11.06 6.62
N TRP A 38 12.01 -10.49 7.83
CA TRP A 38 13.19 -9.89 8.47
C TRP A 38 14.39 -10.83 8.61
N GLU A 39 14.12 -12.13 8.69
CA GLU A 39 15.15 -13.17 8.87
C GLU A 39 15.90 -13.50 7.58
N ASN A 40 15.44 -13.05 6.41
CA ASN A 40 16.04 -13.41 5.13
C ASN A 40 16.51 -12.16 4.37
N GLU A 41 17.80 -11.86 4.48
CA GLU A 41 18.44 -10.70 3.84
C GLU A 41 18.29 -10.69 2.32
N HIS A 42 18.36 -11.86 1.66
CA HIS A 42 18.19 -11.96 0.21
C HIS A 42 16.77 -11.58 -0.21
N LEU A 43 15.76 -12.09 0.49
CA LEU A 43 14.36 -11.72 0.23
C LEU A 43 14.09 -10.24 0.52
N LEU A 44 14.68 -9.68 1.59
CA LEU A 44 14.58 -8.24 1.86
C LEU A 44 15.17 -7.43 0.72
N ARG A 45 16.33 -7.83 0.20
CA ARG A 45 16.99 -7.16 -0.93
C ARG A 45 16.16 -7.21 -2.21
N ASP A 46 15.50 -8.33 -2.49
CA ASP A 46 14.60 -8.49 -3.64
C ASP A 46 13.32 -7.63 -3.51
N ILE A 47 12.82 -7.46 -2.28
CA ILE A 47 11.70 -6.57 -1.96
C ILE A 47 12.13 -5.09 -2.01
N GLY A 48 13.44 -4.81 -2.03
CA GLY A 48 13.99 -3.46 -1.99
C GLY A 48 14.01 -2.87 -0.58
N LEU A 49 14.19 -3.70 0.44
CA LEU A 49 14.37 -3.30 1.83
C LEU A 49 15.79 -3.68 2.31
N ALA A 50 16.39 -2.78 3.09
CA ALA A 50 17.59 -3.06 3.87
C ALA A 50 17.23 -3.87 5.11
N THR A 51 18.22 -4.52 5.72
CA THR A 51 18.08 -5.24 7.01
C THR A 51 17.52 -4.35 8.12
N ASP A 52 17.84 -3.05 8.08
CA ASP A 52 17.32 -2.04 9.00
C ASP A 52 15.88 -1.59 8.69
N GLY A 53 15.23 -2.18 7.68
CA GLY A 53 13.87 -1.84 7.25
C GLY A 53 13.75 -0.58 6.41
N ARG A 54 14.88 0.03 6.06
CA ARG A 54 14.93 1.19 5.17
C ARG A 54 14.79 0.73 3.72
N PRO A 55 14.00 1.40 2.88
CA PRO A 55 13.93 1.03 1.48
C PRO A 55 15.28 1.27 0.79
N LEU A 56 15.78 0.26 0.08
CA LEU A 56 16.96 0.32 -0.76
C LEU A 56 16.62 1.11 -2.03
N GLY A 57 17.36 2.19 -2.31
CA GLY A 57 17.21 2.95 -3.55
C GLY A 57 16.05 3.96 -3.59
N PHE A 58 15.11 3.95 -2.65
CA PHE A 58 14.12 5.03 -2.50
C PHE A 58 14.72 6.21 -1.72
N SER A 59 15.70 6.88 -2.32
CA SER A 59 15.89 8.29 -2.03
C SER A 59 14.88 9.05 -2.89
N GLU A 60 13.92 9.76 -2.28
CA GLU A 60 13.12 10.74 -3.03
C GLU A 60 14.07 11.56 -3.93
N PRO A 61 13.70 11.83 -5.20
CA PRO A 61 14.53 12.61 -6.10
C PRO A 61 14.97 13.89 -5.40
N GLU A 62 16.23 14.27 -5.56
CA GLU A 62 16.83 15.40 -4.83
C GLU A 62 16.01 16.69 -4.98
N ALA A 63 15.40 16.88 -6.16
CA ALA A 63 14.46 17.96 -6.44
C ALA A 63 13.27 18.01 -5.48
N VAL A 64 12.66 16.87 -5.13
CA VAL A 64 11.50 16.79 -4.22
C VAL A 64 11.92 17.12 -2.79
N LYS A 65 13.11 16.66 -2.38
CA LYS A 65 13.70 16.97 -1.06
C LYS A 65 14.01 18.46 -0.94
N ALA A 66 14.61 19.04 -1.99
CA ALA A 66 14.94 20.46 -2.05
C ALA A 66 13.67 21.31 -2.00
N GLU A 67 12.63 20.96 -2.76
CA GLU A 67 11.36 21.70 -2.78
C GLU A 67 10.68 21.70 -1.39
N ARG A 68 10.62 20.55 -0.71
CA ARG A 68 10.10 20.48 0.67
C ARG A 68 10.90 21.36 1.62
N ARG A 69 12.23 21.34 1.51
CA ARG A 69 13.11 22.12 2.37
C ARG A 69 12.92 23.62 2.15
N VAL A 70 12.83 24.07 0.90
CA VAL A 70 12.52 25.45 0.52
C VAL A 70 11.14 25.87 1.05
N ARG A 71 10.12 25.00 0.91
CA ARG A 71 8.77 25.25 1.43
C ARG A 71 8.77 25.47 2.94
N HIS A 72 9.47 24.63 3.69
CA HIS A 72 9.60 24.79 5.14
C HIS A 72 10.36 26.06 5.52
N LEU A 73 11.48 26.36 4.86
CA LEU A 73 12.23 27.60 5.08
C LEU A 73 11.37 28.83 4.83
N ARG A 74 10.62 28.86 3.71
CA ARG A 74 9.71 29.96 3.37
C ARG A 74 8.63 30.14 4.44
N ARG A 75 8.07 29.04 4.96
CA ARG A 75 7.06 29.07 6.02
C ARG A 75 7.62 29.62 7.35
N VAL A 76 8.83 29.24 7.72
CA VAL A 76 9.50 29.74 8.93
C VAL A 76 9.83 31.22 8.78
N LEU A 77 10.37 31.63 7.63
CA LEU A 77 10.69 33.03 7.34
C LEU A 77 9.44 33.91 7.30
N SER A 78 8.34 33.43 6.70
CA SER A 78 7.07 34.17 6.65
C SER A 78 6.38 34.27 8.00
N ALA A 79 6.58 33.29 8.89
CA ALA A 79 6.04 33.31 10.25
C ALA A 79 6.88 34.16 11.20
N ARG A 80 8.05 34.65 10.76
CA ARG A 80 8.91 35.50 11.56
C ARG A 80 8.31 36.90 11.60
N ILE A 81 7.89 37.33 12.80
CA ILE A 81 7.45 38.70 13.04
C ILE A 81 8.66 39.62 12.80
N PRO A 82 8.57 40.63 11.92
CA PRO A 82 9.62 41.62 11.79
C PRO A 82 9.74 42.34 13.13
N THR A 83 10.91 42.24 13.75
CA THR A 83 11.27 42.96 14.97
C THR A 83 11.88 44.29 14.60
#